data_AF-A0A6B1C167-F1
#
_entry.id   AF-A0A6B1C167-F1
#
_cell.length_a   1.000
_cell.length_b   1.000
_cell.length_c   1.000
_cell.angle_alpha   90.00
_cell.angle_beta   90.00
_cell.angle_gamma   90.00
#
_symmetry.space_group_name_H-M   'P 1'
#
loop_
_entity.id
_entity.type
_entity.pdbx_description
1 polymer ?
#
loop_
_entity_poly.entity_id
_entity_poly.type
_entity_poly.pdbx_seq_one_letter_code
_entity_poly.pdbx_strand_id
1 'polypeptide(L)'
;MKDGKRKASALPRWILVLLALALVAGACGGGNDDDDDAGAEAPQPTAAATAPEPADADGEAETAPTESDPDEPAPAQTQEEPAEAEAPAPEEAPEATPEPIVLTDSFRGVTSEAILIGHSSIDFEKLNADFGLDLPYQNFGPPFLALVDWYNEQGGVLGRRLEVVSELFLPVGATTAEAACLKLTEDQKVFAVINGFAGPGAEQVNTCVTELHDTILVGGLPTPEQAEASGGLWVSPQMSLERRNTAMVSILEQTGRIDDLSPVMIIGSHPEQQALIDGIADELRAAGAEVPVVGVVTTTGDQAATQAEMDVYVERARSDGVKSILLTGEENYRNTHLWTTAPEFVYLIGNGDRLSDWQREPPEGLQSGIKVFTARGGPSPMDDSRILHCIDVIEDALGIEILPLEELDEGDVQHWAGMINACRDLAMFVQIAEAAGPDLTNESWVAALDNVPDISVPGVAFASLSSNKVDAADELFLVEYDFDARAFIELAGPIDVG
;
A
#
# COMPACT_ATOMS: atom_id res chain seq x y z
N MET A 1 46.69 32.74 -18.25
CA MET A 1 46.53 31.63 -19.22
C MET A 1 47.16 30.37 -18.62
N LYS A 2 46.36 29.55 -17.94
CA LYS A 2 46.43 28.07 -17.82
C LYS A 2 45.52 27.58 -16.69
N ASP A 3 44.30 27.22 -17.10
CA ASP A 3 43.47 26.07 -16.73
C ASP A 3 43.52 25.51 -15.30
N GLY A 4 42.48 25.80 -14.53
CA GLY A 4 42.04 25.00 -13.39
C GLY A 4 40.72 24.29 -13.72
N LYS A 5 40.78 23.04 -14.19
CA LYS A 5 39.61 22.15 -14.28
C LYS A 5 39.40 21.49 -12.91
N ARG A 6 38.33 21.85 -12.21
CA ARG A 6 37.81 21.05 -11.08
C ARG A 6 37.25 19.74 -11.64
N LYS A 7 37.72 18.60 -11.13
CA LYS A 7 37.12 17.29 -11.40
C LYS A 7 35.82 17.21 -10.59
N ALA A 8 34.69 16.99 -11.25
CA ALA A 8 33.49 16.49 -10.58
C ALA A 8 33.84 15.10 -10.03
N SER A 9 33.71 14.91 -8.72
CA SER A 9 33.79 13.58 -8.11
C SER A 9 32.52 12.82 -8.48
N ALA A 10 32.65 11.79 -9.31
CA ALA A 10 31.59 10.82 -9.47
C ALA A 10 31.36 10.15 -8.11
N LEU A 11 30.12 10.18 -7.64
CA LEU A 11 29.69 9.44 -6.45
C LEU A 11 30.05 7.96 -6.66
N PRO A 12 30.72 7.30 -5.70
CA PRO A 12 31.16 5.94 -5.91
C PRO A 12 29.94 5.02 -5.95
N ARG A 13 29.92 4.12 -6.95
CA ARG A 13 28.79 3.21 -7.27
C ARG A 13 28.20 2.44 -6.08
N TRP A 14 28.96 2.24 -5.00
CA TRP A 14 28.50 1.52 -3.82
C TRP A 14 27.46 2.31 -2.99
N ILE A 15 27.49 3.66 -3.01
CA ILE A 15 26.51 4.48 -2.26
C ILE A 15 25.11 4.41 -2.91
N LEU A 16 25.04 4.37 -4.24
CA LEU A 16 23.80 4.12 -4.98
C LEU A 16 23.26 2.70 -4.78
N VAL A 17 24.13 1.75 -4.42
CA VAL A 17 23.75 0.36 -4.15
C VAL A 17 23.21 0.22 -2.72
N LEU A 18 23.81 0.89 -1.73
CA LEU A 18 23.28 0.92 -0.35
C LEU A 18 21.90 1.59 -0.27
N LEU A 19 21.71 2.73 -0.95
CA LEU A 19 20.39 3.37 -1.08
C LEU A 19 19.38 2.50 -1.85
N ALA A 20 19.85 1.64 -2.75
CA ALA A 20 18.99 0.71 -3.46
C ALA A 20 18.58 -0.50 -2.62
N LEU A 21 19.46 -1.01 -1.74
CA LEU A 21 19.13 -2.05 -0.77
C LEU A 21 18.02 -1.60 0.20
N ALA A 22 18.14 -0.39 0.74
CA ALA A 22 17.15 0.17 1.67
C ALA A 22 15.72 0.27 1.07
N LEU A 23 15.60 0.45 -0.25
CA LEU A 23 14.32 0.48 -0.95
C LEU A 23 13.80 -0.92 -1.35
N VAL A 24 14.69 -1.92 -1.51
CA VAL A 24 14.29 -3.31 -1.74
C VAL A 24 13.73 -3.94 -0.47
N ALA A 25 14.26 -3.62 0.71
CA ALA A 25 13.73 -4.07 2.00
C ALA A 25 12.28 -3.63 2.24
N GLY A 26 11.92 -2.41 1.81
CA GLY A 26 10.54 -1.90 1.87
C GLY A 26 9.54 -2.66 0.99
N ALA A 27 10.01 -3.35 -0.06
CA ALA A 27 9.18 -4.18 -0.95
C ALA A 27 9.25 -5.69 -0.62
N CYS A 28 10.20 -6.10 0.23
CA CYS A 28 10.37 -7.47 0.72
C CYS A 28 9.68 -7.73 2.08
N GLY A 29 8.84 -6.80 2.56
CA GLY A 29 8.01 -7.00 3.74
C GLY A 29 8.79 -7.10 5.06
N GLY A 30 10.00 -6.55 5.14
CA GLY A 30 10.82 -6.64 6.33
C GLY A 30 11.93 -5.60 6.35
N GLY A 31 11.82 -4.64 7.25
CA GLY A 31 12.77 -3.54 7.37
C GLY A 31 13.95 -3.91 8.26
N ASN A 32 15.14 -3.94 7.69
CA ASN A 32 16.41 -3.72 8.38
C ASN A 32 17.48 -3.45 7.31
N ASP A 33 18.23 -2.34 7.37
CA ASP A 33 19.52 -2.20 6.67
C ASP A 33 20.46 -1.15 7.33
N ASP A 34 21.76 -1.43 7.24
CA ASP A 34 22.90 -0.73 7.85
C ASP A 34 23.40 0.48 7.02
N ASP A 35 23.95 1.48 7.73
CA ASP A 35 24.37 2.81 7.25
C ASP A 35 25.60 2.88 6.31
N ASP A 36 25.61 3.90 5.44
CA ASP A 36 26.67 4.93 5.42
C ASP A 36 26.25 6.15 4.56
N ASP A 37 26.12 7.31 5.22
CA ASP A 37 25.69 8.60 4.67
C ASP A 37 26.76 9.26 3.77
N ALA A 38 26.36 9.67 2.56
CA ALA A 38 27.01 10.77 1.83
C ALA A 38 26.05 11.38 0.80
N GLY A 39 25.43 12.50 1.17
CA GLY A 39 24.64 13.34 0.28
C GLY A 39 25.36 13.78 -1.00
N ALA A 40 24.66 13.67 -2.14
CA ALA A 40 25.01 14.36 -3.37
C ALA A 40 23.75 14.61 -4.24
N GLU A 41 23.46 15.90 -4.47
CA GLU A 41 22.44 16.40 -5.39
C GLU A 41 22.64 15.87 -6.82
N ALA A 42 21.53 15.55 -7.50
CA ALA A 42 21.46 15.42 -8.95
C ALA A 42 20.41 16.40 -9.53
N PRO A 43 20.64 16.97 -10.74
CA PRO A 43 19.92 18.15 -11.21
C PRO A 43 18.66 17.82 -12.00
N GLN A 44 17.59 18.58 -11.78
CA GLN A 44 16.35 18.56 -12.56
C GLN A 44 16.55 19.11 -13.99
N PRO A 45 15.89 18.55 -15.02
CA PRO A 45 15.69 19.24 -16.29
C PRO A 45 14.37 20.02 -16.31
N THR A 46 14.50 21.26 -16.77
CA THR A 46 13.48 22.28 -16.99
C THR A 46 12.41 21.88 -18.01
N ALA A 47 11.14 21.96 -17.62
CA ALA A 47 10.00 21.98 -18.53
C ALA A 47 9.56 23.43 -18.80
N ALA A 48 9.39 23.79 -20.07
CA ALA A 48 8.85 25.07 -20.48
C ALA A 48 7.59 24.88 -21.34
N ALA A 49 6.49 25.41 -20.80
CA ALA A 49 5.44 26.20 -21.45
C ALA A 49 4.60 25.56 -22.57
N THR A 50 3.27 25.55 -22.42
CA THR A 50 2.37 26.70 -22.65
C THR A 50 0.92 26.21 -22.73
N ALA A 51 0.04 26.71 -21.86
CA ALA A 51 -1.42 26.62 -22.03
C ALA A 51 -1.95 27.90 -22.72
N PRO A 52 -3.09 27.85 -23.43
CA PRO A 52 -3.90 29.04 -23.66
C PRO A 52 -5.24 28.98 -22.88
N GLU A 53 -5.56 30.12 -22.28
CA GLU A 53 -6.84 30.50 -21.65
C GLU A 53 -7.99 30.67 -22.69
N PRO A 54 -9.26 30.76 -22.22
CA PRO A 54 -10.47 30.58 -23.02
C PRO A 54 -10.98 31.88 -23.68
N ALA A 55 -11.95 31.72 -24.59
CA ALA A 55 -12.70 32.83 -25.17
C ALA A 55 -14.20 32.69 -24.87
N ASP A 56 -14.78 33.81 -24.42
CA ASP A 56 -16.16 34.07 -24.06
C ASP A 56 -17.19 33.98 -25.22
N ALA A 57 -18.45 33.89 -24.78
CA ALA A 57 -19.59 34.74 -25.19
C ALA A 57 -20.77 34.08 -25.95
N ASP A 58 -21.89 34.08 -25.21
CA ASP A 58 -23.23 34.56 -25.57
C ASP A 58 -24.19 33.74 -26.44
N GLY A 59 -25.42 33.62 -25.92
CA GLY A 59 -26.61 33.19 -26.65
C GLY A 59 -27.85 33.01 -25.75
N GLU A 60 -28.45 34.11 -25.30
CA GLU A 60 -29.79 34.16 -24.67
C GLU A 60 -30.91 33.69 -25.61
N ALA A 61 -31.94 33.03 -25.04
CA ALA A 61 -33.36 33.33 -25.32
C ALA A 61 -34.31 32.60 -24.34
N GLU A 62 -34.77 33.37 -23.36
CA GLU A 62 -36.15 33.55 -22.86
C GLU A 62 -37.25 32.51 -23.24
N THR A 63 -37.93 31.96 -22.23
CA THR A 63 -39.39 32.15 -21.99
C THR A 63 -39.84 31.39 -20.72
N ALA A 64 -40.63 32.07 -19.91
CA ALA A 64 -41.38 31.56 -18.75
C ALA A 64 -42.83 32.08 -18.86
N PRO A 65 -43.77 31.80 -17.93
CA PRO A 65 -43.91 30.70 -16.97
C PRO A 65 -45.33 30.08 -17.03
N THR A 66 -45.61 29.00 -16.29
CA THR A 66 -46.95 28.83 -15.68
C THR A 66 -46.86 28.03 -14.38
N GLU A 67 -47.29 28.66 -13.28
CA GLU A 67 -47.57 28.07 -11.97
C GLU A 67 -48.79 27.14 -12.02
N SER A 68 -48.82 26.09 -11.20
CA SER A 68 -49.96 25.81 -10.30
C SER A 68 -49.55 24.86 -9.16
N ASP A 69 -50.03 25.21 -7.97
CA ASP A 69 -49.81 24.69 -6.62
C ASP A 69 -50.14 23.19 -6.37
N PRO A 70 -49.69 22.66 -5.19
CA PRO A 70 -49.82 21.27 -4.79
C PRO A 70 -51.14 20.98 -4.07
N ASP A 71 -51.59 19.73 -4.08
CA ASP A 71 -52.70 19.28 -3.23
C ASP A 71 -52.29 18.01 -2.44
N GLU A 72 -52.48 18.10 -1.12
CA GLU A 72 -52.26 17.08 -0.09
C GLU A 72 -53.44 16.06 -0.04
N PRO A 73 -53.29 14.91 0.63
CA PRO A 73 -54.14 13.74 0.48
C PRO A 73 -55.26 13.62 1.53
N ALA A 74 -56.31 12.83 1.23
CA ALA A 74 -57.18 12.14 2.20
C ALA A 74 -58.24 11.25 1.46
N PRO A 75 -58.93 10.31 2.13
CA PRO A 75 -58.47 9.34 3.13
C PRO A 75 -58.95 7.89 2.83
N ALA A 76 -58.54 6.99 3.73
CA ALA A 76 -58.79 5.56 3.78
C ALA A 76 -60.26 5.10 3.60
N GLN A 77 -60.43 3.93 2.99
CA GLN A 77 -61.60 3.09 3.18
C GLN A 77 -61.19 1.75 3.81
N THR A 78 -61.76 1.52 4.98
CA THR A 78 -61.75 0.28 5.75
C THR A 78 -62.52 -0.80 5.00
N GLN A 79 -61.90 -1.96 4.76
CA GLN A 79 -62.60 -3.18 4.38
C GLN A 79 -62.37 -4.25 5.44
N GLU A 80 -63.48 -4.84 5.88
CA GLU A 80 -63.60 -5.88 6.89
C GLU A 80 -62.90 -7.18 6.48
N GLU A 81 -62.22 -7.74 7.47
CA GLU A 81 -61.59 -9.05 7.56
C GLU A 81 -62.63 -10.19 7.52
N PRO A 82 -62.43 -11.23 6.68
CA PRO A 82 -63.03 -12.53 6.90
C PRO A 82 -62.04 -13.50 7.56
N ALA A 83 -62.55 -14.18 8.59
CA ALA A 83 -61.92 -15.18 9.44
C ALA A 83 -60.87 -16.10 8.78
N GLU A 84 -59.71 -16.12 9.42
CA GLU A 84 -58.56 -17.00 9.21
C GLU A 84 -58.94 -18.47 9.45
N ALA A 85 -58.79 -19.29 8.41
CA ALA A 85 -58.73 -20.75 8.54
C ALA A 85 -57.24 -21.13 8.60
N GLU A 86 -56.84 -21.87 9.65
CA GLU A 86 -55.48 -22.40 9.82
C GLU A 86 -55.00 -23.10 8.54
N ALA A 87 -54.03 -22.48 7.88
CA ALA A 87 -53.28 -23.09 6.79
C ALA A 87 -52.29 -24.11 7.37
N PRO A 88 -52.07 -25.26 6.70
CA PRO A 88 -51.06 -26.21 7.13
C PRO A 88 -49.66 -25.57 7.03
N ALA A 89 -48.78 -25.94 7.95
CA ALA A 89 -47.39 -25.49 8.00
C ALA A 89 -46.71 -25.61 6.62
N PRO A 90 -45.85 -24.65 6.21
CA PRO A 90 -45.19 -24.72 4.92
C PRO A 90 -44.26 -25.92 4.89
N GLU A 91 -44.48 -26.78 3.90
CA GLU A 91 -43.59 -27.86 3.52
C GLU A 91 -42.26 -27.22 3.07
N GLU A 92 -41.15 -27.62 3.72
CA GLU A 92 -39.81 -27.16 3.35
C GLU A 92 -39.58 -27.39 1.85
N ALA A 93 -39.31 -26.30 1.13
CA ALA A 93 -38.95 -26.37 -0.28
C ALA A 93 -37.64 -27.18 -0.42
N PRO A 94 -37.55 -28.11 -1.39
CA PRO A 94 -36.32 -28.85 -1.61
C PRO A 94 -35.19 -27.88 -1.95
N GLU A 95 -34.04 -28.01 -1.27
CA GLU A 95 -32.81 -27.29 -1.61
C GLU A 95 -32.51 -27.49 -3.11
N ALA A 96 -32.49 -26.37 -3.85
CA ALA A 96 -32.14 -26.38 -5.25
C ALA A 96 -30.71 -26.90 -5.38
N THR A 97 -30.53 -28.04 -6.03
CA THR A 97 -29.19 -28.51 -6.41
C THR A 97 -28.58 -27.45 -7.30
N PRO A 98 -27.40 -26.88 -6.95
CA PRO A 98 -26.79 -25.83 -7.76
C PRO A 98 -26.54 -26.35 -9.18
N GLU A 99 -26.87 -25.53 -10.18
CA GLU A 99 -26.59 -25.85 -11.58
C GLU A 99 -25.06 -26.05 -11.76
N PRO A 100 -24.63 -27.04 -12.57
CA PRO A 100 -23.22 -27.28 -12.79
C PRO A 100 -22.58 -26.06 -13.45
N ILE A 101 -21.49 -25.56 -12.87
CA ILE A 101 -20.70 -24.45 -13.42
C ILE A 101 -20.15 -24.86 -14.79
N VAL A 102 -20.45 -24.08 -15.83
CA VAL A 102 -19.91 -24.30 -17.18
C VAL A 102 -18.77 -23.33 -17.41
N LEU A 103 -17.56 -23.87 -17.61
CA LEU A 103 -16.35 -23.08 -17.85
C LEU A 103 -16.05 -23.01 -19.35
N THR A 104 -15.62 -21.84 -19.80
CA THR A 104 -15.24 -21.57 -21.19
C THR A 104 -13.85 -20.93 -21.27
N ASP A 105 -13.32 -20.87 -22.48
CA ASP A 105 -12.16 -20.05 -22.84
C ASP A 105 -12.63 -18.58 -22.92
N SER A 106 -12.69 -17.92 -21.75
CA SER A 106 -13.31 -16.61 -21.59
C SER A 106 -12.39 -15.44 -21.96
N PHE A 107 -11.07 -15.60 -21.80
CA PHE A 107 -10.11 -14.53 -22.01
C PHE A 107 -8.70 -15.05 -22.34
N ARG A 108 -7.77 -14.16 -22.68
CA ARG A 108 -6.36 -14.56 -22.84
C ARG A 108 -5.84 -15.15 -21.51
N GLY A 109 -5.08 -16.23 -21.62
CA GLY A 109 -4.61 -16.96 -20.45
C GLY A 109 -5.71 -17.72 -19.69
N VAL A 110 -6.99 -17.70 -20.12
CA VAL A 110 -8.07 -18.45 -19.45
C VAL A 110 -8.67 -19.47 -20.42
N THR A 111 -8.70 -20.72 -20.01
CA THR A 111 -9.35 -21.82 -20.72
C THR A 111 -10.43 -22.46 -19.85
N SER A 112 -11.20 -23.39 -20.40
CA SER A 112 -12.13 -24.20 -19.59
C SER A 112 -11.44 -25.06 -18.52
N GLU A 113 -10.12 -25.28 -18.60
CA GLU A 113 -9.39 -26.17 -17.69
C GLU A 113 -8.33 -25.45 -16.84
N ALA A 114 -7.86 -24.28 -17.26
CA ALA A 114 -6.69 -23.64 -16.67
C ALA A 114 -6.73 -22.10 -16.74
N ILE A 115 -6.06 -21.47 -15.78
CA ILE A 115 -5.74 -20.04 -15.76
C ILE A 115 -4.21 -19.90 -15.75
N LEU A 116 -3.67 -19.28 -16.79
CA LEU A 116 -2.25 -18.99 -16.94
C LEU A 116 -1.94 -17.67 -16.22
N ILE A 117 -1.11 -17.74 -15.18
CA ILE A 117 -0.63 -16.58 -14.42
C ILE A 117 0.88 -16.39 -14.62
N GLY A 118 1.30 -15.14 -14.64
CA GLY A 118 2.69 -14.73 -14.60
C GLY A 118 3.14 -14.52 -13.16
N HIS A 119 4.37 -14.89 -12.83
CA HIS A 119 4.99 -14.55 -11.56
C HIS A 119 6.32 -13.83 -11.81
N SER A 120 6.43 -12.60 -11.36
CA SER A 120 7.68 -11.85 -11.40
C SER A 120 8.38 -11.93 -10.05
N SER A 121 9.66 -12.28 -10.04
CA SER A 121 10.47 -12.39 -8.83
C SER A 121 11.83 -11.73 -9.02
N ILE A 122 12.36 -11.18 -7.93
CA ILE A 122 13.73 -10.71 -7.90
C ILE A 122 14.70 -11.89 -8.09
N ASP A 123 15.76 -11.66 -8.86
CA ASP A 123 16.91 -12.54 -9.01
C ASP A 123 18.00 -12.15 -8.00
N PHE A 124 17.88 -12.61 -6.75
CA PHE A 124 18.85 -12.32 -5.69
C PHE A 124 20.22 -12.96 -5.97
N GLU A 125 20.25 -14.13 -6.60
CA GLU A 125 21.51 -14.77 -7.03
C GLU A 125 22.27 -13.85 -8.01
N LYS A 126 21.58 -13.37 -9.05
CA LYS A 126 22.18 -12.46 -10.01
C LYS A 126 22.51 -11.10 -9.41
N LEU A 127 21.66 -10.58 -8.52
CA LEU A 127 21.91 -9.33 -7.81
C LEU A 127 23.20 -9.41 -6.98
N ASN A 128 23.36 -10.48 -6.20
CA ASN A 128 24.60 -10.74 -5.46
C ASN A 128 25.81 -10.86 -6.38
N ALA A 129 25.69 -11.62 -7.47
CA ALA A 129 26.78 -11.83 -8.41
C ALA A 129 27.21 -10.56 -9.16
N ASP A 130 26.25 -9.75 -9.63
CA ASP A 130 26.52 -8.57 -10.45
C ASP A 130 27.08 -7.40 -9.61
N PHE A 131 26.67 -7.29 -8.34
CA PHE A 131 27.03 -6.16 -7.47
C PHE A 131 28.01 -6.52 -6.35
N GLY A 132 28.38 -7.80 -6.20
CA GLY A 132 29.29 -8.26 -5.16
C GLY A 132 28.69 -8.13 -3.76
N LEU A 133 27.39 -8.39 -3.65
CA LEU A 133 26.62 -8.37 -2.41
C LEU A 133 26.56 -9.80 -1.82
N ASP A 134 26.20 -9.89 -0.55
CA ASP A 134 25.97 -11.14 0.17
C ASP A 134 24.59 -11.11 0.85
N LEU A 135 23.56 -10.80 0.05
CA LEU A 135 22.19 -10.77 0.52
C LEU A 135 21.71 -12.20 0.81
N PRO A 136 21.13 -12.47 2.00
CA PRO A 136 20.73 -13.82 2.40
C PRO A 136 19.42 -14.31 1.77
N TYR A 137 18.85 -13.59 0.81
CA TYR A 137 17.51 -13.85 0.29
C TYR A 137 17.48 -15.00 -0.72
N GLN A 138 16.50 -15.88 -0.59
CA GLN A 138 16.14 -16.82 -1.65
C GLN A 138 15.27 -16.13 -2.72
N ASN A 139 15.42 -16.52 -3.99
CA ASN A 139 14.45 -16.16 -5.04
C ASN A 139 13.05 -16.71 -4.69
N PHE A 140 12.00 -15.94 -4.96
CA PHE A 140 10.64 -16.22 -4.47
C PHE A 140 9.91 -17.34 -5.24
N GLY A 141 10.50 -17.83 -6.33
CA GLY A 141 9.88 -18.85 -7.20
C GLY A 141 9.43 -20.13 -6.47
N PRO A 142 10.29 -20.80 -5.68
CA PRO A 142 9.91 -22.06 -5.05
C PRO A 142 8.75 -21.93 -4.02
N PRO A 143 8.75 -20.97 -3.08
CA PRO A 143 7.59 -20.75 -2.20
C PRO A 143 6.29 -20.48 -2.97
N PHE A 144 6.35 -19.67 -4.03
CA PHE A 144 5.18 -19.37 -4.86
C PHE A 144 4.62 -20.61 -5.54
N LEU A 145 5.48 -21.43 -6.16
CA LEU A 145 5.06 -22.65 -6.84
C LEU A 145 4.48 -23.70 -5.88
N ALA A 146 5.02 -23.81 -4.66
CA ALA A 146 4.48 -24.71 -3.63
C ALA A 146 3.02 -24.34 -3.27
N LEU A 147 2.72 -23.05 -3.10
CA LEU A 147 1.35 -22.60 -2.85
C LEU A 147 0.44 -22.82 -4.06
N VAL A 148 0.92 -22.59 -5.28
CA VAL A 148 0.16 -22.87 -6.51
C VAL A 148 -0.20 -24.35 -6.62
N ASP A 149 0.75 -25.24 -6.35
CA ASP A 149 0.50 -26.69 -6.35
C ASP A 149 -0.55 -27.06 -5.30
N TRP A 150 -0.47 -26.48 -4.10
CA TRP A 150 -1.50 -26.68 -3.08
C TRP A 150 -2.89 -26.23 -3.53
N TYR A 151 -3.04 -25.04 -4.11
CA TYR A 151 -4.33 -24.57 -4.65
C TYR A 151 -4.86 -25.51 -5.75
N ASN A 152 -3.98 -25.99 -6.62
CA ASN A 152 -4.34 -26.96 -7.66
C ASN A 152 -4.83 -28.29 -7.06
N GLU A 153 -4.21 -28.77 -5.99
CA GLU A 153 -4.66 -29.96 -5.26
C GLU A 153 -6.02 -29.77 -4.57
N GLN A 154 -6.35 -28.54 -4.17
CA GLN A 154 -7.69 -28.18 -3.64
C GLN A 154 -8.76 -28.04 -4.74
N GLY A 155 -8.39 -28.21 -6.02
CA GLY A 155 -9.31 -28.13 -7.16
C GLY A 155 -9.15 -26.85 -8.01
N GLY A 156 -8.18 -26.00 -7.69
CA GLY A 156 -7.91 -24.76 -8.40
C GLY A 156 -9.05 -23.74 -8.26
N VAL A 157 -9.13 -22.79 -9.19
CA VAL A 157 -10.12 -21.71 -9.18
C VAL A 157 -11.35 -22.14 -9.95
N LEU A 158 -12.47 -22.41 -9.26
CA LEU A 158 -13.70 -22.92 -9.85
C LEU A 158 -13.50 -24.20 -10.69
N GLY A 159 -12.49 -25.01 -10.40
CA GLY A 159 -12.13 -26.21 -11.17
C GLY A 159 -11.07 -25.99 -12.26
N ARG A 160 -10.59 -24.75 -12.47
CA ARG A 160 -9.47 -24.45 -13.35
C ARG A 160 -8.15 -24.56 -12.60
N ARG A 161 -7.20 -25.33 -13.13
CA ARG A 161 -5.83 -25.34 -12.59
C ARG A 161 -5.11 -24.02 -12.86
N LEU A 162 -4.28 -23.59 -11.94
CA LEU A 162 -3.32 -22.51 -12.14
C LEU A 162 -2.09 -23.06 -12.87
N GLU A 163 -1.73 -22.44 -13.99
CA GLU A 163 -0.47 -22.66 -14.70
C GLU A 163 0.40 -21.41 -14.57
N VAL A 164 1.70 -21.59 -14.34
CA VAL A 164 2.60 -20.48 -14.02
C VAL A 164 3.68 -20.30 -15.07
N VAL A 165 3.91 -19.06 -15.47
CA VAL A 165 5.18 -18.65 -16.10
C VAL A 165 5.92 -17.67 -15.19
N SER A 166 7.13 -18.03 -14.79
CA SER A 166 7.95 -17.20 -13.91
C SER A 166 9.02 -16.44 -14.68
N GLU A 167 9.15 -15.14 -14.42
CA GLU A 167 10.26 -14.32 -14.91
C GLU A 167 11.03 -13.70 -13.77
N LEU A 168 12.36 -13.71 -13.91
CA LEU A 168 13.28 -13.11 -12.96
C LEU A 168 13.71 -11.74 -13.44
N PHE A 169 13.87 -10.79 -12.51
CA PHE A 169 14.35 -9.45 -12.79
C PHE A 169 15.34 -8.95 -11.72
N LEU A 170 16.11 -7.94 -12.07
CA LEU A 170 16.95 -7.20 -11.13
C LEU A 170 16.21 -5.97 -10.61
N PRO A 171 16.17 -5.72 -9.29
CA PRO A 171 15.43 -4.61 -8.67
C PRO A 171 16.17 -3.27 -8.80
N VAL A 172 17.00 -3.11 -9.83
CA VAL A 172 17.87 -1.96 -10.07
C VAL A 172 17.78 -1.54 -11.53
N GLY A 173 16.93 -0.53 -11.77
CA GLY A 173 16.60 -0.02 -13.09
C GLY A 173 15.55 -0.86 -13.84
N ALA A 174 15.02 -0.28 -14.92
CA ALA A 174 13.85 -0.82 -15.61
C ALA A 174 14.15 -2.00 -16.55
N THR A 175 15.37 -2.11 -17.09
CA THR A 175 15.67 -2.96 -18.27
C THR A 175 15.23 -4.42 -18.14
N THR A 176 15.51 -5.06 -17.01
CA THR A 176 15.19 -6.49 -16.83
C THR A 176 13.71 -6.69 -16.50
N ALA A 177 13.10 -5.76 -15.76
CA ALA A 177 11.68 -5.75 -15.49
C ALA A 177 10.85 -5.51 -16.77
N GLU A 178 11.28 -4.61 -17.66
CA GLU A 178 10.62 -4.38 -18.96
C GLU A 178 10.62 -5.64 -19.83
N ALA A 179 11.77 -6.32 -19.90
CA ALA A 179 11.87 -7.58 -20.65
C ALA A 179 10.96 -8.67 -20.05
N ALA A 180 10.90 -8.77 -18.72
CA ALA A 180 10.01 -9.69 -18.03
C ALA A 180 8.52 -9.34 -18.28
N CYS A 181 8.15 -8.06 -18.20
CA CYS A 181 6.79 -7.60 -18.50
C CYS A 181 6.36 -8.03 -19.90
N LEU A 182 7.16 -7.70 -20.93
CA LEU A 182 6.84 -8.03 -22.32
C LEU A 182 6.71 -9.53 -22.54
N LYS A 183 7.60 -10.33 -21.93
CA LYS A 183 7.51 -11.79 -22.04
C LYS A 183 6.23 -12.32 -21.39
N LEU A 184 5.88 -11.87 -20.19
CA LEU A 184 4.67 -12.33 -19.50
C LEU A 184 3.40 -11.89 -20.25
N THR A 185 3.34 -10.64 -20.70
CA THR A 185 2.11 -10.02 -21.24
C THR A 185 1.93 -10.19 -22.75
N GLU A 186 3.00 -10.04 -23.55
CA GLU A 186 2.92 -10.16 -25.02
C GLU A 186 3.19 -11.58 -25.54
N ASP A 187 4.25 -12.23 -25.04
CA ASP A 187 4.67 -13.54 -25.52
C ASP A 187 3.82 -14.67 -24.93
N GLN A 188 3.70 -14.69 -23.60
CA GLN A 188 2.96 -15.72 -22.86
C GLN A 188 1.47 -15.41 -22.77
N LYS A 189 1.10 -14.12 -22.80
CA LYS A 189 -0.29 -13.65 -22.72
C LYS A 189 -1.01 -14.20 -21.50
N VAL A 190 -0.36 -14.09 -20.35
CA VAL A 190 -0.93 -14.46 -19.05
C VAL A 190 -2.21 -13.67 -18.79
N PHE A 191 -3.10 -14.25 -17.99
CA PHE A 191 -4.32 -13.58 -17.53
C PHE A 191 -4.01 -12.49 -16.51
N ALA A 192 -3.13 -12.80 -15.55
CA ALA A 192 -2.70 -11.90 -14.48
C ALA A 192 -1.20 -12.08 -14.22
N VAL A 193 -0.55 -11.02 -13.74
CA VAL A 193 0.81 -11.05 -13.16
C VAL A 193 0.68 -10.93 -11.65
N ILE A 194 1.39 -11.79 -10.93
CA ILE A 194 1.42 -11.84 -9.46
C ILE A 194 2.77 -11.30 -8.95
N ASN A 195 2.76 -10.62 -7.81
CA ASN A 195 3.85 -9.92 -7.12
C ASN A 195 4.28 -8.59 -7.80
N GLY A 196 4.45 -8.59 -9.12
CA GLY A 196 4.89 -7.40 -9.86
C GLY A 196 6.39 -7.13 -9.74
N PHE A 197 6.79 -5.90 -10.03
CA PHE A 197 8.18 -5.45 -10.00
C PHE A 197 8.42 -4.54 -8.80
N ALA A 198 9.50 -4.81 -8.08
CA ALA A 198 9.87 -4.11 -6.86
C ALA A 198 11.29 -3.55 -6.95
N GLY A 199 11.54 -2.45 -6.25
CA GLY A 199 12.86 -1.86 -6.10
C GLY A 199 13.17 -0.72 -7.08
N PRO A 200 14.25 0.03 -6.80
CA PRO A 200 14.55 1.30 -7.46
C PRO A 200 14.60 1.19 -8.98
N GLY A 201 13.71 1.92 -9.65
CA GLY A 201 13.65 1.99 -11.10
C GLY A 201 12.96 0.80 -11.78
N ALA A 202 12.68 -0.29 -11.06
CA ALA A 202 11.93 -1.43 -11.58
C ALA A 202 10.41 -1.28 -11.30
N GLU A 203 10.04 -0.71 -10.15
CA GLU A 203 8.64 -0.55 -9.73
C GLU A 203 7.76 0.24 -10.71
N GLN A 204 8.32 1.27 -11.35
CA GLN A 204 7.63 2.05 -12.38
C GLN A 204 7.23 1.22 -13.62
N VAL A 205 7.83 0.04 -13.82
CA VAL A 205 7.51 -0.85 -14.94
C VAL A 205 6.17 -1.56 -14.71
N ASN A 206 5.60 -1.55 -13.51
CA ASN A 206 4.29 -2.17 -13.28
C ASN A 206 3.17 -1.61 -14.17
N THR A 207 3.26 -0.36 -14.64
CA THR A 207 2.32 0.23 -15.61
C THR A 207 2.39 -0.43 -16.99
N CYS A 208 3.49 -1.12 -17.32
CA CYS A 208 3.57 -1.98 -18.50
C CYS A 208 2.54 -3.11 -18.42
N VAL A 209 2.31 -3.69 -17.24
CA VAL A 209 1.36 -4.79 -17.06
C VAL A 209 -0.07 -4.30 -17.26
N THR A 210 -0.45 -3.24 -16.57
CA THR A 210 -1.83 -2.77 -16.48
C THR A 210 -2.18 -1.78 -17.57
N GLU A 211 -1.51 -0.64 -17.66
CA GLU A 211 -1.88 0.43 -18.59
C GLU A 211 -1.52 0.12 -20.06
N LEU A 212 -0.39 -0.54 -20.32
CA LEU A 212 0.05 -0.83 -21.69
C LEU A 212 -0.49 -2.13 -22.25
N HIS A 213 -0.69 -3.14 -21.40
CA HIS A 213 -1.10 -4.48 -21.83
C HIS A 213 -2.45 -4.92 -21.27
N ASP A 214 -3.19 -4.03 -20.59
CA ASP A 214 -4.50 -4.30 -19.99
C ASP A 214 -4.49 -5.59 -19.16
N THR A 215 -3.38 -5.94 -18.49
CA THR A 215 -3.24 -7.21 -17.75
C THR A 215 -3.40 -6.95 -16.27
N ILE A 216 -4.11 -7.85 -15.58
CA ILE A 216 -4.31 -7.75 -14.14
C ILE A 216 -2.95 -7.87 -13.44
N LEU A 217 -2.72 -7.02 -12.44
CA LEU A 217 -1.58 -7.08 -11.53
C LEU A 217 -2.08 -7.23 -10.09
N VAL A 218 -1.63 -8.28 -9.42
CA VAL A 218 -1.88 -8.53 -8.00
C VAL A 218 -0.55 -8.46 -7.26
N GLY A 219 -0.38 -7.46 -6.41
CA GLY A 219 0.89 -7.19 -5.71
C GLY A 219 1.43 -5.79 -6.03
N GLY A 220 2.61 -5.46 -5.52
CA GLY A 220 3.15 -4.10 -5.57
C GLY A 220 2.24 -3.07 -4.89
N LEU A 221 2.56 -1.78 -5.02
CA LEU A 221 1.77 -0.69 -4.44
C LEU A 221 1.58 0.42 -5.49
N PRO A 222 0.39 0.54 -6.11
CA PRO A 222 0.14 1.64 -7.04
C PRO A 222 0.13 2.98 -6.29
N THR A 223 0.68 4.01 -6.92
CA THR A 223 0.32 5.40 -6.57
C THR A 223 -1.15 5.66 -6.91
N PRO A 224 -1.80 6.70 -6.34
CA PRO A 224 -3.18 7.00 -6.68
C PRO A 224 -3.42 7.22 -8.18
N GLU A 225 -2.49 7.91 -8.86
CA GLU A 225 -2.57 8.13 -10.32
C GLU A 225 -2.53 6.80 -11.09
N GLN A 226 -1.64 5.88 -10.68
CA GLN A 226 -1.56 4.55 -11.30
C GLN A 226 -2.80 3.69 -10.98
N ALA A 227 -3.34 3.79 -9.76
CA ALA A 227 -4.54 3.09 -9.36
C ALA A 227 -5.74 3.54 -10.23
N GLU A 228 -5.93 4.86 -10.36
CA GLU A 228 -6.96 5.45 -11.22
C GLU A 228 -6.76 5.04 -12.70
N ALA A 229 -5.55 5.17 -13.22
CA ALA A 229 -5.22 4.81 -14.60
C ALA A 229 -5.44 3.31 -14.89
N SER A 230 -5.21 2.44 -13.91
CA SER A 230 -5.40 0.99 -14.06
C SER A 230 -6.86 0.55 -14.13
N GLY A 231 -7.81 1.40 -13.69
CA GLY A 231 -9.25 1.08 -13.71
C GLY A 231 -9.63 -0.19 -12.95
N GLY A 232 -8.92 -0.51 -11.85
CA GLY A 232 -9.14 -1.72 -11.05
C GLY A 232 -8.35 -2.96 -11.50
N LEU A 233 -7.48 -2.83 -12.51
CA LEU A 233 -6.60 -3.94 -12.93
C LEU A 233 -5.37 -4.10 -12.03
N TRP A 234 -4.97 -3.08 -11.27
CA TRP A 234 -3.88 -3.18 -10.29
C TRP A 234 -4.44 -3.21 -8.88
N VAL A 235 -4.38 -4.37 -8.21
CA VAL A 235 -4.76 -4.52 -6.80
C VAL A 235 -3.56 -4.89 -5.93
N SER A 236 -3.54 -4.39 -4.70
CA SER A 236 -2.48 -4.64 -3.72
C SER A 236 -3.04 -5.25 -2.44
N PRO A 237 -2.39 -6.25 -1.83
CA PRO A 237 -2.79 -6.73 -0.52
C PRO A 237 -2.48 -5.72 0.60
N GLN A 238 -1.65 -4.71 0.33
CA GLN A 238 -1.15 -3.75 1.32
C GLN A 238 -1.78 -2.38 1.12
N MET A 239 -1.94 -1.64 2.23
CA MET A 239 -2.40 -0.26 2.22
C MET A 239 -1.38 0.68 1.58
N SER A 240 -1.83 1.55 0.68
CA SER A 240 -1.00 2.59 0.07
C SER A 240 -0.45 3.58 1.11
N LEU A 241 0.70 4.16 0.80
CA LEU A 241 1.36 5.15 1.67
C LEU A 241 0.51 6.39 1.90
N GLU A 242 -0.26 6.81 0.89
CA GLU A 242 -1.13 7.97 0.98
C GLU A 242 -2.31 7.71 1.92
N ARG A 243 -3.04 6.59 1.72
CA ARG A 243 -4.13 6.19 2.61
C ARG A 243 -3.67 6.05 4.05
N ARG A 244 -2.46 5.52 4.25
CA ARG A 244 -1.86 5.41 5.59
C ARG A 244 -1.61 6.78 6.24
N ASN A 245 -1.07 7.74 5.49
CA ASN A 245 -0.86 9.10 6.01
C ASN A 245 -2.17 9.77 6.42
N THR A 246 -3.25 9.58 5.66
CA THR A 246 -4.58 10.11 5.99
C THR A 246 -5.26 9.34 7.13
N ALA A 247 -5.02 8.04 7.24
CA ALA A 247 -5.64 7.19 8.25
C ALA A 247 -5.28 7.56 9.70
N MET A 248 -4.22 8.36 9.92
CA MET A 248 -3.88 8.89 11.24
C MET A 248 -5.07 9.63 11.88
N VAL A 249 -5.84 10.41 11.12
CA VAL A 249 -6.99 11.15 11.68
C VAL A 249 -8.05 10.17 12.19
N SER A 250 -8.43 9.20 11.36
CA SER A 250 -9.38 8.13 11.73
C SER A 250 -8.92 7.37 12.97
N ILE A 251 -7.63 7.03 13.07
CA ILE A 251 -7.06 6.36 14.25
C ILE A 251 -7.21 7.23 15.50
N LEU A 252 -6.91 8.52 15.42
CA LEU A 252 -7.02 9.44 16.56
C LEU A 252 -8.48 9.64 17.00
N GLU A 253 -9.42 9.69 16.06
CA GLU A 253 -10.86 9.70 16.34
C GLU A 253 -11.31 8.43 17.06
N GLN A 254 -11.04 7.26 16.47
CA GLN A 254 -11.49 5.97 16.97
C GLN A 254 -10.87 5.61 18.33
N THR A 255 -9.64 6.07 18.59
CA THR A 255 -8.98 5.89 19.88
C THR A 255 -9.30 7.00 20.90
N GLY A 256 -10.09 8.00 20.53
CA GLY A 256 -10.51 9.09 21.41
C GLY A 256 -9.37 10.01 21.86
N ARG A 257 -8.32 10.17 21.03
CA ARG A 257 -7.08 10.90 21.39
C ARG A 257 -7.02 12.33 20.89
N ILE A 258 -7.99 12.79 20.10
CA ILE A 258 -7.99 14.13 19.51
C ILE A 258 -7.87 15.23 20.57
N ASP A 259 -8.69 15.18 21.62
CA ASP A 259 -8.70 16.21 22.67
C ASP A 259 -7.35 16.31 23.42
N ASP A 260 -6.68 15.18 23.60
CA ASP A 260 -5.38 15.08 24.27
C ASP A 260 -4.25 15.67 23.41
N LEU A 261 -4.38 15.58 22.09
CA LEU A 261 -3.36 15.96 21.11
C LEU A 261 -3.59 17.34 20.47
N SER A 262 -4.81 17.88 20.55
CA SER A 262 -5.20 19.19 20.02
C SER A 262 -4.76 20.34 20.96
N PRO A 263 -4.23 21.48 20.46
CA PRO A 263 -4.07 21.84 19.05
C PRO A 263 -2.90 21.12 18.34
N VAL A 264 -3.07 20.83 17.06
CA VAL A 264 -2.13 20.08 16.22
C VAL A 264 -1.47 20.99 15.19
N MET A 265 -0.14 20.94 15.08
CA MET A 265 0.59 21.48 13.93
C MET A 265 0.86 20.37 12.92
N ILE A 266 0.74 20.65 11.61
CA ILE A 266 1.05 19.68 10.55
C ILE A 266 2.21 20.21 9.70
N ILE A 267 3.25 19.41 9.51
CA ILE A 267 4.41 19.76 8.67
C ILE A 267 4.73 18.63 7.68
N GLY A 268 4.63 18.94 6.38
CA GLY A 268 5.07 18.05 5.29
C GLY A 268 6.54 18.19 4.94
N SER A 269 7.14 17.17 4.33
CA SER A 269 8.59 17.10 4.06
C SER A 269 9.04 17.88 2.81
N HIS A 270 8.12 18.27 1.93
CA HIS A 270 8.39 19.05 0.73
C HIS A 270 7.14 19.78 0.22
N PRO A 271 7.28 20.79 -0.67
CA PRO A 271 6.15 21.61 -1.11
C PRO A 271 5.03 20.86 -1.84
N GLU A 272 5.35 19.76 -2.52
CA GLU A 272 4.36 18.97 -3.28
C GLU A 272 3.37 18.25 -2.34
N GLN A 273 3.66 18.12 -1.04
CA GLN A 273 2.73 17.54 -0.06
C GLN A 273 1.64 18.51 0.39
N GLN A 274 1.64 19.77 -0.06
CA GLN A 274 0.70 20.78 0.44
C GLN A 274 -0.76 20.33 0.33
N ALA A 275 -1.15 19.76 -0.81
CA ALA A 275 -2.52 19.28 -1.01
C ALA A 275 -2.91 18.16 -0.04
N LEU A 276 -2.00 17.20 0.20
CA LEU A 276 -2.19 16.11 1.15
C LEU A 276 -2.39 16.64 2.57
N ILE A 277 -1.50 17.52 3.05
CA ILE A 277 -1.58 18.02 4.44
C ILE A 277 -2.75 18.97 4.65
N ASP A 278 -3.20 19.69 3.62
CA ASP A 278 -4.42 20.51 3.68
C ASP A 278 -5.65 19.62 3.84
N GLY A 279 -5.71 18.49 3.13
CA GLY A 279 -6.75 17.47 3.31
C GLY A 279 -6.76 16.91 4.73
N ILE A 280 -5.60 16.50 5.25
CA ILE A 280 -5.45 16.01 6.63
C ILE A 280 -5.87 17.08 7.66
N ALA A 281 -5.54 18.36 7.41
CA ALA A 281 -5.94 19.46 8.28
C ALA A 281 -7.46 19.64 8.32
N ASP A 282 -8.14 19.51 7.17
CA ASP A 282 -9.59 19.61 7.09
C ASP A 282 -10.28 18.43 7.79
N GLU A 283 -9.75 17.22 7.65
CA GLU A 283 -10.22 16.04 8.39
C GLU A 283 -10.04 16.22 9.91
N LEU A 284 -8.87 16.65 10.38
CA LEU A 284 -8.63 16.93 11.80
C LEU A 284 -9.59 17.99 12.36
N ARG A 285 -9.87 19.05 11.59
CA ARG A 285 -10.84 20.08 12.01
C ARG A 285 -12.27 19.54 12.05
N ALA A 286 -12.65 18.72 11.06
CA ALA A 286 -13.95 18.06 11.05
C ALA A 286 -14.11 17.12 12.25
N ALA A 287 -13.02 16.47 12.66
CA ALA A 287 -12.89 15.62 13.82
C ALA A 287 -12.86 16.37 15.17
N GLY A 288 -12.85 17.71 15.14
CA GLY A 288 -12.89 18.56 16.33
C GLY A 288 -11.54 19.05 16.86
N ALA A 289 -10.43 18.78 16.16
CA ALA A 289 -9.12 19.31 16.52
C ALA A 289 -8.95 20.79 16.12
N GLU A 290 -8.17 21.54 16.89
CA GLU A 290 -7.66 22.84 16.46
C GLU A 290 -6.37 22.64 15.65
N VAL A 291 -6.29 23.20 14.44
CA VAL A 291 -5.10 23.09 13.57
C VAL A 291 -4.57 24.49 13.21
N PRO A 292 -3.85 25.16 14.14
CA PRO A 292 -3.43 26.57 13.97
C PRO A 292 -2.25 26.75 12.99
N VAL A 293 -1.51 25.68 12.70
CA VAL A 293 -0.32 25.71 11.85
C VAL A 293 -0.33 24.53 10.89
N VAL A 294 -0.27 24.84 9.59
CA VAL A 294 -0.06 23.89 8.50
C VAL A 294 1.07 24.44 7.65
N GLY A 295 2.03 23.60 7.28
CA GLY A 295 3.16 24.03 6.47
C GLY A 295 3.94 22.87 5.85
N VAL A 296 4.86 23.21 4.98
CA VAL A 296 5.77 22.28 4.30
C VAL A 296 7.19 22.79 4.48
N VAL A 297 8.16 21.88 4.49
CA VAL A 297 9.58 22.25 4.37
C VAL A 297 9.82 22.78 2.96
N THR A 298 10.41 23.97 2.84
CA THR A 298 10.70 24.60 1.54
C THR A 298 12.18 24.56 1.18
N THR A 299 13.01 24.12 2.11
CA THR A 299 14.48 24.12 2.00
C THR A 299 15.09 22.72 2.04
N THR A 300 14.33 21.70 1.64
CA THR A 300 14.74 20.29 1.63
C THR A 300 16.13 20.11 1.01
N GLY A 301 17.02 19.40 1.70
CA GLY A 301 18.40 19.17 1.27
C GLY A 301 19.43 20.21 1.74
N ASP A 302 19.00 21.36 2.28
CA ASP A 302 19.86 22.30 3.01
C ASP A 302 19.57 22.22 4.51
N GLN A 303 20.46 21.58 5.26
CA GLN A 303 20.32 21.38 6.69
C GLN A 303 20.16 22.71 7.45
N ALA A 304 21.01 23.71 7.18
CA ALA A 304 21.01 24.95 7.94
C ALA A 304 19.78 25.79 7.65
N ALA A 305 19.33 25.80 6.40
CA ALA A 305 18.10 26.49 6.00
C ALA A 305 16.86 25.80 6.60
N THR A 306 16.82 24.46 6.59
CA THR A 306 15.71 23.67 7.16
C THR A 306 15.60 23.88 8.66
N GLN A 307 16.73 23.89 9.38
CA GLN A 307 16.75 24.19 10.82
C GLN A 307 16.22 25.60 11.13
N ALA A 308 16.66 26.61 10.37
CA ALA A 308 16.19 27.98 10.54
C ALA A 308 14.70 28.13 10.21
N GLU A 309 14.20 27.41 9.21
CA GLU A 309 12.77 27.35 8.89
C GLU A 309 11.99 26.70 10.03
N MET A 310 12.49 25.60 10.61
CA MET A 310 11.83 24.92 11.73
C MET A 310 11.80 25.77 13.01
N ASP A 311 12.82 26.58 13.29
CA ASP A 311 12.80 27.51 14.42
C ASP A 311 11.58 28.47 14.35
N VAL A 312 11.20 28.90 13.14
CA VAL A 312 10.02 29.76 12.94
C VAL A 312 8.73 29.00 13.23
N TYR A 313 8.60 27.77 12.73
CA TYR A 313 7.44 26.93 13.01
C TYR A 313 7.29 26.60 14.50
N VAL A 314 8.40 26.29 15.18
CA VAL A 314 8.42 25.99 16.61
C VAL A 314 7.98 27.20 17.44
N GLU A 315 8.51 28.40 17.14
CA GLU A 315 8.09 29.61 17.86
C GLU A 315 6.60 29.91 17.66
N ARG A 316 6.07 29.67 16.44
CA ARG A 316 4.64 29.79 16.16
C ARG A 316 3.84 28.73 16.93
N ALA A 317 4.26 27.47 16.92
CA ALA A 317 3.61 26.38 17.64
C ALA A 317 3.51 26.67 19.15
N ARG A 318 4.58 27.19 19.76
CA ARG A 318 4.60 27.63 21.17
C ARG A 318 3.63 28.77 21.42
N SER A 319 3.58 29.77 20.53
CA SER A 319 2.66 30.90 20.63
C SER A 319 1.19 30.48 20.53
N ASP A 320 0.89 29.53 19.64
CA ASP A 320 -0.46 29.05 19.36
C ASP A 320 -0.90 27.92 20.31
N GLY A 321 -0.04 27.53 21.26
CA GLY A 321 -0.37 26.53 22.28
C GLY A 321 -0.52 25.10 21.74
N VAL A 322 0.16 24.81 20.63
CA VAL A 322 0.20 23.47 20.02
C VAL A 322 0.62 22.42 21.06
N LYS A 323 -0.03 21.27 21.07
CA LYS A 323 0.34 20.12 21.91
C LYS A 323 1.08 19.06 21.11
N SER A 324 0.74 18.88 19.85
CA SER A 324 1.30 17.82 19.01
C SER A 324 1.67 18.30 17.60
N ILE A 325 2.67 17.65 17.02
CA ILE A 325 3.15 17.90 15.67
C ILE A 325 2.98 16.64 14.83
N LEU A 326 2.13 16.69 13.81
CA LEU A 326 2.00 15.67 12.79
C LEU A 326 3.00 15.90 11.67
N LEU A 327 3.87 14.92 11.48
CA LEU A 327 4.92 14.90 10.47
C LEU A 327 4.51 13.97 9.33
N THR A 328 4.45 14.51 8.11
CA THR A 328 4.23 13.73 6.89
C THR A 328 5.52 13.69 6.06
N GLY A 329 5.77 12.54 5.44
CA GLY A 329 6.98 12.26 4.69
C GLY A 329 8.27 12.22 5.53
N GLU A 330 9.32 11.70 4.92
CA GLU A 330 10.64 11.61 5.52
C GLU A 330 11.47 12.88 5.24
N GLU A 331 11.95 13.53 6.30
CA GLU A 331 12.88 14.66 6.23
C GLU A 331 13.70 14.65 7.52
N ASN A 332 14.93 14.12 7.43
CA ASN A 332 15.74 13.84 8.62
C ASN A 332 16.20 15.14 9.32
N TYR A 333 16.54 16.18 8.56
CA TYR A 333 17.02 17.43 9.15
C TYR A 333 15.95 18.14 10.00
N ARG A 334 14.70 18.13 9.53
CA ARG A 334 13.48 18.58 10.21
C ARG A 334 13.27 17.76 11.47
N ASN A 335 13.20 16.43 11.33
CA ASN A 335 12.86 15.55 12.44
C ASN A 335 13.88 15.66 13.58
N THR A 336 15.18 15.51 13.27
CA THR A 336 16.28 15.64 14.24
C THR A 336 16.29 17.00 14.93
N HIS A 337 16.06 18.09 14.17
CA HIS A 337 16.03 19.44 14.74
C HIS A 337 14.84 19.64 15.68
N LEU A 338 13.65 19.18 15.29
CA LEU A 338 12.45 19.27 16.13
C LEU A 338 12.62 18.48 17.43
N TRP A 339 13.08 17.24 17.38
CA TRP A 339 13.30 16.44 18.59
C TRP A 339 14.34 17.07 19.53
N THR A 340 15.36 17.74 18.98
CA THR A 340 16.40 18.41 19.76
C THR A 340 15.92 19.73 20.39
N THR A 341 15.17 20.53 19.64
CA THR A 341 14.86 21.92 20.03
C THR A 341 13.46 22.12 20.59
N ALA A 342 12.58 21.15 20.37
CA ALA A 342 11.19 21.18 20.77
C ALA A 342 10.70 19.83 21.36
N PRO A 343 11.42 19.22 22.33
CA PRO A 343 11.05 17.93 22.92
C PRO A 343 9.74 17.96 23.74
N GLU A 344 9.19 19.15 23.99
CA GLU A 344 7.94 19.33 24.73
C GLU A 344 6.68 18.87 23.99
N PHE A 345 6.73 18.76 22.65
CA PHE A 345 5.58 18.35 21.85
C PHE A 345 5.47 16.83 21.77
N VAL A 346 4.24 16.35 21.57
CA VAL A 346 3.99 14.97 21.13
C VAL A 346 4.18 14.91 19.61
N TYR A 347 4.95 13.95 19.12
CA TYR A 347 5.16 13.76 17.69
C TYR A 347 4.24 12.67 17.16
N LEU A 348 3.54 12.96 16.08
CA LEU A 348 2.73 12.01 15.34
C LEU A 348 3.42 11.78 14.00
N ILE A 349 3.67 10.53 13.64
CA ILE A 349 4.26 10.18 12.33
C ILE A 349 3.24 9.40 11.54
N GLY A 350 2.88 9.90 10.35
CA GLY A 350 1.81 9.32 9.52
C GLY A 350 2.11 7.90 9.01
N ASN A 351 3.39 7.54 8.85
CA ASN A 351 3.81 6.25 8.30
C ASN A 351 4.91 5.59 9.15
N GLY A 352 4.52 4.74 10.09
CA GLY A 352 5.46 4.12 11.03
C GLY A 352 6.19 2.88 10.52
N ASP A 353 5.74 2.29 9.41
CA ASP A 353 6.34 1.05 8.88
C ASP A 353 7.72 1.28 8.26
N ARG A 354 8.08 2.54 7.99
CA ARG A 354 9.41 2.97 7.59
C ARG A 354 10.36 3.24 8.76
N LEU A 355 9.90 3.02 10.00
CA LEU A 355 10.67 3.31 11.21
C LEU A 355 11.26 2.04 11.85
N SER A 356 11.40 0.94 11.09
CA SER A 356 11.96 -0.33 11.58
C SER A 356 13.34 -0.14 12.23
N ASP A 357 14.18 0.70 11.62
CA ASP A 357 15.58 0.86 12.01
C ASP A 357 15.76 1.50 13.39
N TRP A 358 14.71 2.13 13.92
CA TRP A 358 14.74 2.74 15.25
C TRP A 358 14.99 1.69 16.35
N GLN A 359 14.64 0.42 16.08
CA GLN A 359 14.96 -0.68 16.98
C GLN A 359 16.48 -0.89 17.11
N ARG A 360 17.22 -0.79 16.00
CA ARG A 360 18.68 -0.97 15.93
C ARG A 360 19.44 0.28 16.36
N GLU A 361 18.93 1.47 16.05
CA GLU A 361 19.50 2.78 16.43
C GLU A 361 18.39 3.85 16.48
N PRO A 362 18.03 4.38 17.68
CA PRO A 362 17.13 5.52 17.77
C PRO A 362 17.71 6.68 16.97
N PRO A 363 16.85 7.42 16.24
CA PRO A 363 17.34 8.50 15.39
C PRO A 363 17.96 9.63 16.24
N GLU A 364 18.90 10.35 15.62
CA GLU A 364 19.59 11.47 16.27
C GLU A 364 18.59 12.50 16.82
N GLY A 365 18.83 12.97 18.05
CA GLY A 365 18.00 13.98 18.70
C GLY A 365 16.78 13.42 19.44
N LEU A 366 16.31 12.21 19.11
CA LEU A 366 15.24 11.55 19.86
C LEU A 366 15.78 11.04 21.20
N GLN A 367 15.20 11.51 22.31
CA GLN A 367 15.64 11.20 23.67
C GLN A 367 14.50 10.61 24.51
N SER A 368 14.88 9.87 25.56
CA SER A 368 13.95 9.39 26.58
C SER A 368 13.10 10.55 27.13
N GLY A 369 11.78 10.41 27.04
CA GLY A 369 10.79 11.41 27.45
C GLY A 369 10.06 12.11 26.31
N ILE A 370 10.57 12.05 25.07
CA ILE A 370 9.83 12.50 23.89
C ILE A 370 8.81 11.42 23.51
N LYS A 371 7.54 11.82 23.36
CA LYS A 371 6.48 10.91 22.94
C LYS A 371 6.36 10.91 21.42
N VAL A 372 6.45 9.74 20.81
CA VAL A 372 6.23 9.54 19.39
C VAL A 372 5.14 8.51 19.21
N PHE A 373 4.02 8.92 18.62
CA PHE A 373 2.97 8.01 18.18
C PHE A 373 3.01 7.86 16.66
N THR A 374 2.70 6.67 16.17
CA THR A 374 2.62 6.44 14.73
C THR A 374 1.61 5.35 14.40
N ALA A 375 1.11 5.39 13.16
CA ALA A 375 0.27 4.35 12.59
C ALA A 375 1.15 3.32 11.89
N ARG A 376 1.00 2.05 12.27
CA ARG A 376 1.76 0.92 11.70
C ARG A 376 0.85 -0.20 11.25
N GLY A 377 1.35 -1.03 10.34
CA GLY A 377 0.76 -2.34 10.12
C GLY A 377 0.77 -3.16 11.41
N GLY A 378 -0.01 -4.23 11.45
CA GLY A 378 -0.12 -5.06 12.64
C GLY A 378 1.18 -5.65 13.17
N PRO A 379 1.17 -6.14 14.43
CA PRO A 379 2.27 -6.91 14.96
C PRO A 379 2.54 -8.15 14.09
N SER A 380 3.58 -8.91 14.45
CA SER A 380 4.08 -10.04 13.66
C SER A 380 2.96 -10.86 13.01
N PRO A 381 2.97 -11.06 11.67
CA PRO A 381 1.98 -11.89 10.97
C PRO A 381 1.91 -13.35 11.47
N MET A 382 2.86 -13.77 12.31
CA MET A 382 2.96 -15.11 12.90
C MET A 382 1.81 -15.47 13.83
N ASP A 383 1.05 -14.50 14.34
CA ASP A 383 -0.15 -14.76 15.15
C ASP A 383 -1.38 -15.14 14.30
N ASP A 384 -1.30 -15.04 12.97
CA ASP A 384 -2.37 -15.37 12.04
C ASP A 384 -2.27 -16.82 11.56
N SER A 385 -3.30 -17.62 11.82
CA SER A 385 -3.36 -19.02 11.38
C SER A 385 -3.32 -19.19 9.87
N ARG A 386 -3.71 -18.18 9.08
CA ARG A 386 -3.60 -18.18 7.62
C ARG A 386 -2.14 -18.10 7.16
N ILE A 387 -1.32 -17.33 7.87
CA ILE A 387 0.12 -17.25 7.63
C ILE A 387 0.80 -18.55 8.03
N LEU A 388 0.48 -19.07 9.23
CA LEU A 388 1.00 -20.36 9.69
C LEU A 388 0.66 -21.48 8.70
N HIS A 389 -0.54 -21.46 8.13
CA HIS A 389 -0.92 -22.43 7.10
C HIS A 389 -0.08 -22.31 5.82
N CYS A 390 0.18 -21.09 5.33
CA CYS A 390 1.08 -20.88 4.19
C CYS A 390 2.50 -21.39 4.47
N ILE A 391 3.01 -21.15 5.68
CA ILE A 391 4.30 -21.66 6.13
C ILE A 391 4.30 -23.19 6.07
N ASP A 392 3.35 -23.86 6.72
CA ASP A 392 3.23 -25.32 6.75
C ASP A 392 3.25 -25.91 5.32
N VAL A 393 2.47 -25.34 4.40
CA VAL A 393 2.40 -25.80 3.00
C VAL A 393 3.76 -25.69 2.30
N ILE A 394 4.47 -24.58 2.49
CA ILE A 394 5.75 -24.35 1.82
C ILE A 394 6.86 -25.20 2.46
N GLU A 395 6.91 -25.29 3.78
CA GLU A 395 7.88 -26.12 4.50
C GLU A 395 7.72 -27.59 4.16
N ASP A 396 6.49 -28.12 4.13
CA ASP A 396 6.21 -29.50 3.75
C ASP A 396 6.62 -29.79 2.29
N ALA A 397 6.37 -28.86 1.38
CA ALA A 397 6.68 -29.02 -0.04
C ALA A 397 8.18 -28.95 -0.33
N LEU A 398 8.91 -28.05 0.35
CA LEU A 398 10.31 -27.74 0.02
C LEU A 398 11.32 -28.36 1.01
N GLY A 399 10.88 -28.83 2.18
CA GLY A 399 11.75 -29.33 3.23
C GLY A 399 12.68 -28.25 3.80
N ILE A 400 12.16 -27.02 3.94
CA ILE A 400 12.85 -25.86 4.51
C ILE A 400 12.23 -25.46 5.86
N GLU A 401 12.87 -24.52 6.55
CA GLU A 401 12.34 -23.85 7.74
C GLU A 401 12.20 -22.35 7.42
N ILE A 402 11.03 -21.77 7.68
CA ILE A 402 10.72 -20.36 7.42
C ILE A 402 10.66 -19.65 8.76
N LEU A 403 11.71 -18.89 9.05
CA LEU A 403 11.78 -18.06 10.24
C LEU A 403 11.39 -16.61 9.93
N PRO A 404 10.73 -15.91 10.86
CA PRO A 404 10.59 -14.46 10.78
C PRO A 404 11.97 -13.80 10.88
N LEU A 405 12.09 -12.57 10.39
CA LEU A 405 13.38 -11.88 10.28
C LEU A 405 14.11 -11.75 11.62
N GLU A 406 13.37 -11.55 12.70
CA GLU A 406 13.89 -11.36 14.05
C GLU A 406 14.52 -12.63 14.65
N GLU A 407 14.26 -13.79 14.04
CA GLU A 407 14.76 -15.10 14.47
C GLU A 407 15.91 -15.64 13.60
N LEU A 408 16.30 -14.91 12.55
CA LEU A 408 17.40 -15.31 11.67
C LEU A 408 18.77 -15.06 12.32
N ASP A 409 19.64 -16.07 12.28
CA ASP A 409 21.04 -15.97 12.66
C ASP A 409 21.93 -15.51 11.47
N GLU A 410 23.16 -15.09 11.77
CA GLU A 410 24.14 -14.72 10.74
C GLU A 410 24.44 -15.91 9.80
N GLY A 411 24.11 -15.73 8.51
CA GLY A 411 24.31 -16.74 7.47
C GLY A 411 23.08 -17.60 7.17
N ASP A 412 21.97 -17.40 7.88
CA ASP A 412 20.70 -18.04 7.53
C ASP A 412 20.15 -17.50 6.21
N VAL A 413 19.40 -18.35 5.50
CA VAL A 413 18.72 -17.96 4.27
C VAL A 413 17.36 -17.37 4.63
N GLN A 414 17.10 -16.17 4.11
CA GLN A 414 15.83 -15.48 4.29
C GLN A 414 14.80 -16.06 3.31
N HIS A 415 13.81 -16.78 3.87
CA HIS A 415 12.67 -17.34 3.15
C HIS A 415 11.38 -16.53 3.36
N TRP A 416 11.34 -15.68 4.39
CA TRP A 416 10.17 -14.93 4.82
C TRP A 416 9.56 -14.05 3.73
N ALA A 417 10.38 -13.28 3.01
CA ALA A 417 9.90 -12.30 2.02
C ALA A 417 9.15 -12.98 0.87
N GLY A 418 9.72 -14.08 0.34
CA GLY A 418 9.07 -14.85 -0.73
C GLY A 418 7.79 -15.53 -0.25
N MET A 419 7.79 -16.05 0.97
CA MET A 419 6.61 -16.69 1.57
C MET A 419 5.46 -15.70 1.76
N ILE A 420 5.70 -14.56 2.42
CA ILE A 420 4.64 -13.63 2.81
C ILE A 420 3.97 -12.98 1.59
N ASN A 421 4.75 -12.62 0.56
CA ASN A 421 4.23 -12.06 -0.68
C ASN A 421 3.40 -13.10 -1.44
N ALA A 422 3.95 -14.31 -1.62
CA ALA A 422 3.23 -15.38 -2.32
C ALA A 422 1.92 -15.75 -1.61
N CYS A 423 1.94 -15.83 -0.28
CA CYS A 423 0.75 -16.15 0.53
C CYS A 423 -0.36 -15.11 0.33
N ARG A 424 -0.02 -13.81 0.40
CA ARG A 424 -0.99 -12.71 0.28
C ARG A 424 -1.49 -12.53 -1.14
N ASP A 425 -0.58 -12.43 -2.12
CA ASP A 425 -0.95 -12.12 -3.49
C ASP A 425 -1.77 -13.25 -4.12
N LEU A 426 -1.39 -14.51 -3.88
CA LEU A 426 -2.10 -15.64 -4.45
C LEU A 426 -3.47 -15.85 -3.79
N ALA A 427 -3.57 -15.68 -2.46
CA ALA A 427 -4.86 -15.76 -1.77
C ALA A 427 -5.83 -14.69 -2.28
N MET A 428 -5.35 -13.46 -2.49
CA MET A 428 -6.17 -12.37 -3.02
C MET A 428 -6.59 -12.64 -4.47
N PHE A 429 -5.67 -13.12 -5.32
CA PHE A 429 -5.99 -13.49 -6.70
C PHE A 429 -7.08 -14.56 -6.78
N VAL A 430 -6.95 -15.64 -6.01
CA VAL A 430 -7.92 -16.76 -6.01
C VAL A 430 -9.31 -16.26 -5.62
N GLN A 431 -9.44 -15.50 -4.53
CA GLN A 431 -10.72 -14.98 -4.06
C GLN A 431 -11.42 -14.09 -5.10
N ILE A 432 -10.68 -13.16 -5.72
CA ILE A 432 -11.26 -12.25 -6.72
C ILE A 432 -11.62 -13.02 -8.00
N ALA A 433 -10.79 -13.96 -8.44
CA ALA A 433 -11.07 -14.79 -9.62
C ALA A 433 -12.28 -15.71 -9.41
N GLU A 434 -12.49 -16.24 -8.20
CA GLU A 434 -13.70 -16.99 -7.84
C GLU A 434 -14.94 -16.10 -7.84
N ALA A 435 -14.84 -14.90 -7.27
CA ALA A 435 -15.93 -13.92 -7.25
C ALA A 435 -16.30 -13.41 -8.65
N ALA A 436 -15.33 -13.30 -9.57
CA ALA A 436 -15.56 -12.99 -10.98
C ALA A 436 -16.33 -14.09 -11.72
N GLY A 437 -16.32 -15.32 -11.21
CA GLY A 437 -17.15 -16.41 -11.70
C GLY A 437 -16.63 -17.11 -12.97
N PRO A 438 -17.49 -17.90 -13.64
CA PRO A 438 -17.06 -18.76 -14.75
C PRO A 438 -16.62 -18.00 -15.99
N ASP A 439 -17.15 -16.81 -16.25
CA ASP A 439 -16.73 -15.95 -17.36
C ASP A 439 -15.62 -14.99 -16.91
N LEU A 440 -14.45 -15.56 -16.64
CA LEU A 440 -13.31 -14.83 -16.07
C LEU A 440 -12.62 -13.99 -17.17
N THR A 441 -12.74 -12.68 -17.04
CA THR A 441 -12.23 -11.63 -17.93
C THR A 441 -11.77 -10.44 -17.09
N ASN A 442 -11.17 -9.42 -17.70
CA ASN A 442 -10.91 -8.16 -17.00
C ASN A 442 -12.19 -7.47 -16.49
N GLU A 443 -13.27 -7.51 -17.28
CA GLU A 443 -14.53 -6.84 -16.92
C GLU A 443 -15.18 -7.52 -15.70
N SER A 444 -15.21 -8.86 -15.69
CA SER A 444 -15.73 -9.61 -14.55
C SER A 444 -14.81 -9.55 -13.33
N TRP A 445 -13.49 -9.42 -13.52
CA TRP A 445 -12.54 -9.14 -12.44
C TRP A 445 -12.83 -7.80 -11.77
N VAL A 446 -12.92 -6.71 -12.53
CA VAL A 446 -13.18 -5.37 -11.97
C VAL A 446 -14.56 -5.34 -11.30
N ALA A 447 -15.57 -5.96 -11.90
CA ALA A 447 -16.90 -6.09 -11.29
C ALA A 447 -16.86 -6.92 -9.99
N ALA A 448 -15.97 -7.91 -9.89
CA ALA A 448 -15.79 -8.71 -8.69
C ALA A 448 -15.19 -7.90 -7.54
N LEU A 449 -14.39 -6.86 -7.78
CA LEU A 449 -13.85 -6.01 -6.72
C LEU A 449 -14.95 -5.38 -5.85
N ASP A 450 -16.07 -4.99 -6.47
CA ASP A 450 -17.21 -4.40 -5.75
C ASP A 450 -18.10 -5.44 -5.04
N ASN A 451 -17.88 -6.73 -5.31
CA ASN A 451 -18.79 -7.81 -4.91
C ASN A 451 -18.08 -8.98 -4.21
N VAL A 452 -16.76 -8.94 -4.04
CA VAL A 452 -15.99 -10.00 -3.38
C VAL A 452 -16.41 -10.01 -1.90
N PRO A 453 -17.13 -11.05 -1.44
CA PRO A 453 -17.60 -11.10 -0.08
C PRO A 453 -16.42 -11.40 0.84
N ASP A 454 -16.28 -10.63 1.93
CA ASP A 454 -15.33 -10.87 3.02
C ASP A 454 -13.89 -11.14 2.54
N ILE A 455 -13.35 -10.26 1.68
CA ILE A 455 -11.97 -10.40 1.19
C ILE A 455 -11.01 -10.58 2.37
N SER A 456 -10.23 -11.66 2.30
CA SER A 456 -9.35 -12.09 3.38
C SER A 456 -7.91 -12.02 2.90
N VAL A 457 -7.11 -11.13 3.48
CA VAL A 457 -5.67 -11.05 3.22
C VAL A 457 -4.93 -11.73 4.38
N PRO A 458 -4.16 -12.81 4.15
CA PRO A 458 -3.36 -13.43 5.20
C PRO A 458 -2.42 -12.44 5.90
N GLY A 459 -2.40 -12.47 7.23
CA GLY A 459 -1.63 -11.55 8.06
C GLY A 459 -2.20 -10.14 8.10
N VAL A 460 -3.50 -9.97 7.81
CA VAL A 460 -4.24 -8.71 7.89
C VAL A 460 -5.62 -8.95 8.51
N ALA A 461 -5.97 -8.23 9.58
CA ALA A 461 -7.22 -8.41 10.31
C ALA A 461 -8.45 -7.84 9.59
N PHE A 462 -8.30 -6.67 8.95
CA PHE A 462 -9.36 -5.98 8.23
C PHE A 462 -8.91 -5.72 6.80
N ALA A 463 -9.75 -6.11 5.83
CA ALA A 463 -9.50 -5.85 4.44
C ALA A 463 -10.81 -5.61 3.68
N SER A 464 -10.76 -4.70 2.73
CA SER A 464 -11.86 -4.35 1.84
C SER A 464 -11.31 -3.96 0.46
N LEU A 465 -12.07 -4.22 -0.59
CA LEU A 465 -11.73 -3.80 -1.95
C LEU A 465 -12.96 -3.21 -2.62
N SER A 466 -12.73 -2.35 -3.60
CA SER A 466 -13.73 -1.92 -4.58
C SER A 466 -13.03 -1.49 -5.85
N SER A 467 -13.81 -1.22 -6.90
CA SER A 467 -13.30 -0.59 -8.13
C SER A 467 -12.61 0.76 -7.89
N ASN A 468 -12.87 1.43 -6.75
CA ASN A 468 -12.24 2.69 -6.36
C ASN A 468 -11.27 2.57 -5.16
N LYS A 469 -11.08 1.36 -4.61
CA LYS A 469 -10.19 1.06 -3.49
C LYS A 469 -9.46 -0.24 -3.80
N VAL A 470 -8.28 -0.09 -4.40
CA VAL A 470 -7.52 -1.21 -4.94
C VAL A 470 -6.43 -1.73 -3.99
N ASP A 471 -6.27 -1.11 -2.82
CA ASP A 471 -5.43 -1.59 -1.73
C ASP A 471 -6.27 -2.23 -0.62
N ALA A 472 -6.04 -3.53 -0.40
CA ALA A 472 -6.94 -4.35 0.40
C ALA A 472 -6.85 -4.08 1.90
N ALA A 473 -5.64 -3.96 2.46
CA ALA A 473 -5.49 -3.85 3.92
C ALA A 473 -6.11 -2.56 4.48
N ASP A 474 -6.86 -2.72 5.56
CA ASP A 474 -7.53 -1.66 6.35
C ASP A 474 -7.16 -1.70 7.82
N GLU A 475 -6.23 -2.57 8.18
CA GLU A 475 -5.72 -2.70 9.54
C GLU A 475 -4.57 -1.73 9.79
N LEU A 476 -4.72 -0.91 10.83
CA LEU A 476 -3.63 -0.15 11.43
C LEU A 476 -3.63 -0.28 12.95
N PHE A 477 -2.45 -0.12 13.52
CA PHE A 477 -2.23 -0.02 14.96
C PHE A 477 -1.71 1.37 15.28
N LEU A 478 -2.21 1.93 16.38
CA LEU A 478 -1.56 3.07 17.01
C LEU A 478 -0.49 2.52 17.96
N VAL A 479 0.76 2.93 17.72
CA VAL A 479 1.91 2.52 18.54
C VAL A 479 2.64 3.72 19.10
N GLU A 480 3.32 3.53 20.23
CA GLU A 480 4.26 4.49 20.84
C GLU A 480 5.68 3.93 20.77
N TYR A 481 6.66 4.75 20.41
CA TYR A 481 8.06 4.35 20.51
C TYR A 481 8.53 4.35 21.98
N ASP A 482 8.89 3.17 22.50
CA ASP A 482 9.49 3.02 23.83
C ASP A 482 11.02 3.01 23.70
N PHE A 483 11.64 4.02 24.30
CA PHE A 483 13.09 4.23 24.20
C PHE A 483 13.90 3.17 24.96
N ASP A 484 13.37 2.65 26.07
CA ASP A 484 14.08 1.68 26.91
C ASP A 484 14.02 0.27 26.28
N ALA A 485 12.86 -0.09 25.71
CA ALA A 485 12.67 -1.32 24.96
C ALA A 485 13.26 -1.25 23.55
N ARG A 486 13.49 -0.05 23.02
CA ARG A 486 13.88 0.21 21.62
C ARG A 486 12.92 -0.47 20.66
N ALA A 487 11.64 -0.29 20.93
CA ALA A 487 10.56 -0.97 20.22
C ALA A 487 9.33 -0.09 20.15
N PHE A 488 8.50 -0.33 19.15
CA PHE A 488 7.16 0.26 19.12
C PHE A 488 6.22 -0.62 19.93
N ILE A 489 5.58 -0.02 20.93
CA ILE A 489 4.63 -0.67 21.81
C ILE A 489 3.22 -0.31 21.36
N GLU A 490 2.38 -1.33 21.23
CA GLU A 490 0.98 -1.15 20.89
C GLU A 490 0.25 -0.32 21.95
N LEU A 491 -0.44 0.73 21.50
CA LEU A 491 -1.37 1.51 22.30
C LEU A 491 -2.82 1.12 22.02
N ALA A 492 -3.14 0.83 20.76
CA ALA A 492 -4.46 0.37 20.32
C ALA A 492 -4.36 -0.34 18.97
N GLY A 493 -5.12 -1.41 18.82
CA GLY A 493 -5.36 -2.08 17.56
C GLY A 493 -5.84 -3.53 17.75
N PRO A 494 -6.10 -4.23 16.64
CA PRO A 494 -6.18 -3.68 15.29
C PRO A 494 -7.33 -2.68 15.14
N ILE A 495 -7.14 -1.62 14.37
CA ILE A 495 -8.14 -0.59 14.05
C ILE A 495 -8.50 -0.74 12.56
N ASP A 496 -9.79 -0.82 12.28
CA ASP A 496 -10.33 -0.79 10.92
C ASP A 496 -10.44 0.66 10.44
N VAL A 497 -9.75 0.99 9.34
CA VAL A 497 -9.66 2.36 8.80
C VAL A 497 -10.15 2.50 7.36
N GLY A 498 -10.90 1.53 6.81
CA GLY A 498 -11.24 1.62 5.37
C GLY A 498 -12.41 0.80 4.89
#